data_AF-A0A419DY18-F1
#
_entry.id   AF-A0A419DY18-F1
#
_cell.length_a   1.000
_cell.length_b   1.000
_cell.length_c   1.000
_cell.angle_alpha   90.00
_cell.angle_beta   90.00
_cell.angle_gamma   90.00
#
_symmetry.space_group_name_H-M   'P 1'
#
loop_
_entity.id
_entity.type
_entity.pdbx_description
1 polymer ?
#
loop_
_entity_poly.entity_id
_entity_poly.type
_entity_poly.pdbx_seq_one_letter_code
_entity_poly.pdbx_strand_id
1 'polypeptide(L)'
;MAAKIKKLEKIIKDMDSALLAYSGGLDSTFLLKVASKVLGTSLIAVTAKSETYPEYELRSAKKSARKLKVRHIIIKTNELKDPRFSANPKNRCYFCKKELFSLLLKLAKKNNTRFVIDASNLTDKKDYRPGSVAKKELGIRSPLQEAGFTKDDIRSASKMLGLDVWDKPAFACLASRIPYGDYITPKLLKRIEYAESLIRGLGFRQNRVRDYGRQCRIEVPLEDLQRLLKSRDLVIGKFKKLGYNYITLDLEGYRSGSMNTVLKKDKL
;
A
#
# COMPACT_ATOMS: atom_id res chain seq x y z
N MET A 1 6.01 23.84 7.70
CA MET A 1 6.32 22.88 6.62
C MET A 1 7.77 22.95 6.14
N ALA A 2 8.27 24.13 5.72
CA ALA A 2 9.62 24.28 5.14
C ALA A 2 10.76 23.68 6.00
N ALA A 3 10.74 23.91 7.33
CA ALA A 3 11.73 23.34 8.25
C ALA A 3 11.74 21.80 8.26
N LYS A 4 10.57 21.14 8.22
CA LYS A 4 10.46 19.68 8.15
C LYS A 4 11.02 19.14 6.83
N ILE A 5 10.73 19.82 5.71
CA ILE A 5 11.29 19.46 4.40
C ILE A 5 12.82 19.60 4.42
N LYS A 6 13.38 20.71 4.93
CA LYS A 6 14.84 20.87 5.06
C LYS A 6 15.47 19.79 5.93
N LYS A 7 14.82 19.40 7.04
CA LYS A 7 15.28 18.28 7.88
C LYS A 7 15.29 16.96 7.10
N LEU A 8 14.24 16.67 6.34
CA LEU A 8 14.16 15.48 5.49
C LEU A 8 15.24 15.49 4.40
N GLU A 9 15.45 16.63 3.73
CA GLU A 9 16.51 16.79 2.73
C GLU A 9 17.90 16.54 3.33
N LYS A 10 18.17 17.04 4.54
CA LYS A 10 19.43 16.77 5.27
C LYS A 10 19.61 15.28 5.54
N ILE A 11 18.60 14.62 6.13
CA ILE A 11 18.62 13.18 6.41
C ILE A 11 18.92 12.36 5.14
N ILE A 12 18.30 12.72 4.02
CA ILE A 12 18.51 12.05 2.75
C ILE A 12 19.91 12.34 2.20
N LYS A 13 20.39 13.59 2.28
CA LYS A 13 21.71 13.98 1.79
C LYS A 13 22.81 13.18 2.50
N ASP A 14 22.70 13.01 3.81
CA ASP A 14 23.65 12.27 4.64
C ASP A 14 23.72 10.75 4.30
N MET A 15 22.82 10.24 3.44
CA MET A 15 22.83 8.85 2.99
C MET A 15 23.72 8.59 1.78
N ASP A 16 24.10 9.63 1.02
CA ASP A 16 24.81 9.60 -0.28
C ASP A 16 24.08 8.87 -1.43
N SER A 17 23.52 7.69 -1.18
CA SER A 17 22.76 6.88 -2.13
C SER A 17 21.69 6.04 -1.42
N ALA A 18 20.53 5.91 -2.05
CA ALA A 18 19.40 5.20 -1.45
C ALA A 18 18.58 4.40 -2.47
N LEU A 19 18.11 3.24 -2.02
CA LEU A 19 17.12 2.42 -2.70
C LEU A 19 15.80 2.57 -1.96
N LEU A 20 14.82 3.20 -2.61
CA LEU A 20 13.49 3.41 -2.05
C LEU A 20 12.56 2.24 -2.37
N ALA A 21 12.02 1.61 -1.33
CA ALA A 21 10.86 0.73 -1.43
C ALA A 21 9.62 1.55 -1.85
N TYR A 22 9.34 1.58 -3.15
CA TYR A 22 8.38 2.48 -3.77
C TYR A 22 7.05 1.79 -4.08
N SER A 23 5.98 2.21 -3.40
CA SER A 23 4.64 1.61 -3.53
C SER A 23 3.68 2.41 -4.42
N GLY A 24 4.08 3.56 -4.96
CA GLY A 24 3.17 4.42 -5.75
C GLY A 24 2.07 5.11 -4.95
N GLY A 25 2.05 4.95 -3.63
CA GLY A 25 1.16 5.68 -2.73
C GLY A 25 1.65 7.10 -2.46
N LEU A 26 0.82 7.90 -1.78
CA LEU A 26 1.10 9.28 -1.38
C LEU A 26 2.48 9.42 -0.72
N ASP A 27 2.69 8.75 0.42
CA ASP A 27 3.89 8.86 1.24
C ASP A 27 5.15 8.49 0.45
N SER A 28 5.12 7.36 -0.25
CA SER A 28 6.26 6.90 -1.05
C SER A 28 6.57 7.79 -2.25
N THR A 29 5.56 8.45 -2.83
CA THR A 29 5.76 9.36 -3.97
C THR A 29 6.26 10.73 -3.50
N PHE A 30 5.80 11.18 -2.32
CA PHE A 30 6.37 12.35 -1.67
C PHE A 30 7.86 12.14 -1.35
N LEU A 31 8.20 11.02 -0.71
CA LEU A 31 9.60 10.68 -0.42
C LEU A 31 10.41 10.54 -1.72
N LEU A 32 9.86 9.90 -2.76
CA LEU A 32 10.48 9.82 -4.08
C LEU A 32 10.81 11.20 -4.65
N LYS A 33 9.87 12.16 -4.59
CA LYS A 33 10.05 13.54 -5.09
C LYS A 33 11.15 14.29 -4.36
N VAL A 34 11.17 14.20 -3.02
CA VAL A 34 12.20 14.89 -2.22
C VAL A 34 13.55 14.21 -2.42
N ALA A 35 13.61 12.89 -2.34
CA ALA A 35 14.84 12.14 -2.51
C ALA A 35 15.44 12.29 -3.92
N SER A 36 14.61 12.36 -4.97
CA SER A 36 15.12 12.54 -6.33
C SER A 36 15.79 13.89 -6.54
N LYS A 37 15.28 14.93 -5.87
CA LYS A 37 15.88 16.27 -5.89
C LYS A 37 17.23 16.29 -5.17
N VAL A 38 17.36 15.53 -4.08
CA VAL A 38 18.57 15.53 -3.23
C VAL A 38 19.66 14.61 -3.77
N LEU A 39 19.31 13.40 -4.18
CA LEU A 39 20.26 12.35 -4.58
C LEU A 39 20.44 12.21 -6.08
N GLY A 40 19.54 12.75 -6.90
CA GLY A 40 19.60 12.65 -8.36
C GLY A 40 19.72 11.19 -8.82
N THR A 41 20.82 10.88 -9.52
CA THR A 41 21.12 9.55 -10.07
C THR A 41 21.47 8.50 -9.02
N SER A 42 21.82 8.91 -7.79
CA SER A 42 22.11 8.02 -6.66
C SER A 42 20.85 7.47 -5.98
N LEU A 43 19.66 7.78 -6.50
CA LEU A 43 18.39 7.23 -6.06
C LEU A 43 17.87 6.17 -7.03
N ILE A 44 17.49 5.01 -6.48
CA ILE A 44 16.78 3.96 -7.21
C ILE A 44 15.42 3.74 -6.54
N ALA A 45 14.34 3.84 -7.31
CA ALA A 45 13.02 3.43 -6.85
C ALA A 45 12.78 1.96 -7.20
N VAL A 46 12.22 1.18 -6.28
CA VAL A 46 11.90 -0.24 -6.53
C VAL A 46 10.48 -0.55 -6.12
N THR A 47 9.68 -1.06 -7.06
CA THR A 47 8.33 -1.57 -6.77
C THR A 47 8.31 -3.09 -6.87
N ALA A 48 7.82 -3.74 -5.82
CA ALA A 48 7.57 -5.18 -5.84
C ALA A 48 6.20 -5.47 -6.47
N LYS A 49 6.19 -6.32 -7.49
CA LYS A 49 5.00 -6.88 -8.11
C LYS A 49 4.76 -8.28 -7.56
N SER A 50 3.54 -8.51 -7.13
CA SER A 50 3.01 -9.82 -6.73
C SER A 50 1.50 -9.86 -6.98
N GLU A 51 0.90 -11.01 -6.77
CA GLU A 51 -0.55 -11.22 -6.85
C GLU A 51 -1.31 -10.41 -5.79
N THR A 52 -0.64 -9.93 -4.75
CA THR A 52 -1.28 -9.16 -3.66
C THR A 52 -1.29 -7.65 -3.92
N TYR A 53 -0.61 -7.21 -4.99
CA TYR A 53 -0.46 -5.82 -5.38
C TYR A 53 -1.19 -5.55 -6.71
N PRO A 54 -2.28 -4.77 -6.72
CA PRO A 54 -3.08 -4.55 -7.92
C PRO A 54 -2.32 -3.92 -9.07
N GLU A 55 -2.66 -4.31 -10.30
CA GLU A 55 -1.99 -3.83 -11.51
C GLU A 55 -2.23 -2.32 -11.72
N TYR A 56 -3.39 -1.80 -11.30
CA TYR A 56 -3.66 -0.35 -11.40
C TYR A 56 -2.73 0.49 -10.50
N GLU A 57 -2.34 -0.03 -9.34
CA GLU A 57 -1.36 0.63 -8.46
C GLU A 57 0.03 0.62 -9.11
N LEU A 58 0.42 -0.50 -9.74
CA LEU A 58 1.69 -0.61 -10.45
C LEU A 58 1.79 0.37 -11.61
N ARG A 59 0.73 0.49 -12.41
CA ARG A 59 0.65 1.51 -13.47
C ARG A 59 0.80 2.93 -12.92
N SER A 60 0.13 3.23 -11.81
CA SER A 60 0.24 4.52 -11.14
C SER A 60 1.67 4.79 -10.64
N ALA A 61 2.33 3.80 -10.03
CA ALA A 61 3.72 3.92 -9.57
C ALA A 61 4.67 4.21 -10.74
N LYS A 62 4.59 3.42 -11.83
CA LYS A 62 5.40 3.63 -13.04
C LYS A 62 5.21 5.04 -13.63
N LYS A 63 3.96 5.51 -13.73
CA LYS A 63 3.65 6.86 -14.23
C LYS A 63 4.33 7.94 -13.40
N SER A 64 4.23 7.86 -12.08
CA SER A 64 4.83 8.84 -11.16
C SER A 64 6.36 8.82 -11.22
N ALA A 65 6.99 7.63 -11.20
CA ALA A 65 8.44 7.52 -11.30
C ALA A 65 8.99 8.08 -12.62
N ARG A 66 8.29 7.80 -13.74
CA ARG A 66 8.63 8.38 -15.05
C ARG A 66 8.51 9.90 -15.07
N LYS A 67 7.42 10.46 -14.52
CA LYS A 67 7.24 11.93 -14.41
C LYS A 67 8.37 12.60 -13.61
N LEU A 68 8.86 11.92 -12.57
CA LEU A 68 9.95 12.40 -11.73
C LEU A 68 11.35 12.08 -12.28
N LYS A 69 11.44 11.42 -13.45
CA LYS A 69 12.69 11.01 -14.10
C LYS A 69 13.62 10.18 -13.17
N VAL A 70 13.02 9.32 -12.34
CA VAL A 70 13.78 8.45 -11.42
C VAL A 70 13.96 7.07 -12.03
N ARG A 71 15.15 6.48 -11.89
CA ARG A 71 15.41 5.08 -12.23
C ARG A 71 14.49 4.18 -11.41
N HIS A 72 13.59 3.47 -12.10
CA HIS A 72 12.57 2.63 -11.47
C HIS A 72 12.75 1.16 -11.88
N ILE A 73 12.96 0.30 -10.90
CA ILE A 73 13.10 -1.15 -11.10
C ILE A 73 11.83 -1.84 -10.59
N ILE A 74 11.29 -2.76 -11.39
CA ILE A 74 10.22 -3.65 -10.95
C ILE A 74 10.83 -5.00 -10.62
N ILE A 75 10.59 -5.50 -9.41
CA ILE A 75 10.96 -6.85 -9.00
C ILE A 75 9.71 -7.70 -8.80
N LYS A 76 9.84 -9.02 -8.88
CA LYS A 76 8.76 -9.94 -8.50
C LYS A 76 9.02 -10.48 -7.09
N THR A 77 8.01 -10.43 -6.23
CA THR A 77 8.00 -11.15 -4.94
C THR A 77 7.03 -12.31 -5.01
N ASN A 78 7.23 -13.32 -4.15
CA ASN A 78 6.40 -14.54 -4.18
C ASN A 78 5.87 -14.86 -2.79
N GLU A 79 5.35 -13.86 -2.08
CA GLU A 79 4.91 -14.03 -0.70
C GLU A 79 3.82 -15.10 -0.54
N LEU A 80 3.02 -15.37 -1.57
CA LEU A 80 2.03 -16.45 -1.56
C LEU A 80 2.61 -17.86 -1.49
N LYS A 81 3.89 -18.03 -1.85
CA LYS A 81 4.58 -19.31 -1.70
C LYS A 81 5.02 -19.59 -0.27
N ASP A 82 5.04 -18.57 0.60
CA ASP A 82 5.35 -18.75 2.02
C ASP A 82 4.06 -19.11 2.78
N PRO A 83 3.95 -20.33 3.35
CA PRO A 83 2.79 -20.72 4.16
C PRO A 83 2.50 -19.78 5.33
N ARG A 84 3.54 -19.12 5.87
CA ARG A 84 3.40 -18.15 6.98
C ARG A 84 2.74 -16.84 6.53
N PHE A 85 2.67 -16.60 5.22
CA PHE A 85 1.86 -15.54 4.64
C PHE A 85 0.51 -16.07 4.15
N SER A 86 0.50 -17.18 3.38
CA SER A 86 -0.71 -17.67 2.72
C SER A 86 -1.76 -18.23 3.68
N ALA A 87 -1.38 -18.76 4.84
CA ALA A 87 -2.30 -19.12 5.93
C ALA A 87 -2.96 -17.90 6.61
N ASN A 88 -2.61 -16.69 6.17
CA ASN A 88 -3.19 -15.42 6.61
C ASN A 88 -3.23 -15.19 8.13
N PRO A 89 -2.15 -15.49 8.88
CA PRO A 89 -2.12 -15.17 10.30
C PRO A 89 -2.08 -13.66 10.52
N LYS A 90 -2.36 -13.24 11.75
CA LYS A 90 -2.34 -11.82 12.19
C LYS A 90 -1.00 -11.14 11.85
N ASN A 91 0.09 -11.88 11.89
CA ASN A 91 1.44 -11.41 11.61
C ASN A 91 1.91 -11.64 10.16
N ARG A 92 1.05 -11.99 9.18
CA ARG A 92 1.47 -12.22 7.77
C ARG A 92 2.32 -11.08 7.19
N CYS A 93 2.02 -9.84 7.57
CA CYS A 93 2.72 -8.66 7.09
C CYS A 93 4.19 -8.61 7.54
N TYR A 94 4.55 -9.26 8.65
CA TYR A 94 5.94 -9.44 9.06
C TYR A 94 6.70 -10.26 8.00
N PHE A 95 6.20 -11.44 7.65
CA PHE A 95 6.86 -12.34 6.70
C PHE A 95 6.98 -11.72 5.31
N CYS A 96 5.90 -11.12 4.80
CA CYS A 96 5.92 -10.39 3.52
C CYS A 96 6.95 -9.25 3.50
N LYS A 97 7.04 -8.46 4.59
CA LYS A 97 8.02 -7.36 4.67
C LYS A 97 9.45 -7.89 4.82
N LYS A 98 9.65 -8.98 5.56
CA LYS A 98 10.95 -9.62 5.71
C LYS A 98 11.49 -10.13 4.37
N GLU A 99 10.67 -10.81 3.57
CA GLU A 99 11.03 -11.23 2.21
C GLU A 99 11.38 -10.02 1.33
N LEU A 100 10.47 -9.04 1.26
CA LEU A 100 10.63 -7.84 0.43
C LEU A 100 11.94 -7.12 0.75
N PHE A 101 12.17 -6.74 2.00
CA PHE A 101 13.35 -5.95 2.35
C PHE A 101 14.64 -6.76 2.27
N SER A 102 14.61 -8.08 2.48
CA SER A 102 15.76 -8.94 2.21
C SER A 102 16.18 -8.91 0.73
N LEU A 103 15.21 -8.92 -0.18
CA LEU A 103 15.46 -8.79 -1.62
C LEU A 103 15.98 -7.39 -1.98
N LEU A 104 15.40 -6.34 -1.39
CA LEU A 104 15.85 -4.97 -1.63
C LEU A 104 17.27 -4.74 -1.13
N LEU A 105 17.67 -5.31 0.01
CA LEU A 105 19.05 -5.24 0.51
C LEU A 105 20.04 -5.92 -0.46
N LYS A 106 19.69 -7.09 -1.00
CA LYS A 106 20.50 -7.75 -2.05
C LYS A 106 20.62 -6.89 -3.30
N LEU A 107 19.52 -6.26 -3.72
CA LEU A 107 19.50 -5.37 -4.88
C LEU A 107 20.30 -4.09 -4.65
N ALA A 108 20.25 -3.51 -3.45
CA ALA A 108 21.03 -2.35 -3.06
C ALA A 108 22.53 -2.66 -3.13
N LYS A 109 22.97 -3.81 -2.58
CA LYS A 109 24.35 -4.29 -2.71
C LYS A 109 24.78 -4.41 -4.18
N LYS A 110 23.95 -5.04 -5.03
CA LYS A 110 24.23 -5.19 -6.47
C LYS A 110 24.35 -3.85 -7.21
N ASN A 111 23.70 -2.80 -6.73
CA ASN A 111 23.72 -1.46 -7.34
C ASN A 111 24.60 -0.46 -6.57
N ASN A 112 25.49 -0.94 -5.69
CA ASN A 112 26.37 -0.08 -4.87
C ASN A 112 25.62 1.04 -4.13
N THR A 113 24.42 0.74 -3.64
CA THR A 113 23.56 1.70 -2.92
C THR A 113 23.68 1.48 -1.42
N ARG A 114 23.99 2.53 -0.66
CA ARG A 114 24.32 2.45 0.77
C ARG A 114 23.13 2.13 1.65
N PHE A 115 21.98 2.73 1.37
CA PHE A 115 20.79 2.60 2.22
C PHE A 115 19.59 2.02 1.49
N VAL A 116 18.77 1.25 2.21
CA VAL A 116 17.40 0.93 1.80
C VAL A 116 16.45 1.71 2.68
N ILE A 117 15.53 2.46 2.06
CA ILE A 117 14.59 3.34 2.75
C ILE A 117 13.14 2.96 2.43
N ASP A 118 12.24 3.22 3.37
CA ASP A 118 10.80 3.16 3.18
C ASP A 118 10.11 4.47 3.56
N ALA A 119 8.83 4.58 3.21
CA ALA A 119 8.05 5.79 3.40
C ALA A 119 7.15 5.75 4.64
N SER A 120 7.55 5.01 5.69
CA SER A 120 6.78 5.06 6.95
C SER A 120 6.86 6.44 7.58
N ASN A 121 5.74 6.87 8.15
CA ASN A 121 5.54 8.20 8.71
C ASN A 121 5.30 8.14 10.24
N LEU A 122 5.15 9.30 10.89
CA LEU A 122 4.98 9.38 12.35
C LEU A 122 3.62 8.84 12.84
N THR A 123 2.55 9.01 12.05
CA THR A 123 1.19 8.56 12.38
C THR A 123 1.11 7.03 12.43
N ASP A 124 2.00 6.33 11.72
CA ASP A 124 2.03 4.88 11.64
C ASP A 124 2.36 4.17 12.97
N LYS A 125 2.90 4.88 13.97
CA LYS A 125 3.28 4.31 15.29
C LYS A 125 2.10 3.78 16.11
N LYS A 126 0.87 4.22 15.84
CA LYS A 126 -0.31 3.93 16.67
C LYS A 126 -1.09 2.67 16.25
N ASP A 127 -0.66 1.96 15.21
CA ASP A 127 -1.40 0.87 14.57
C ASP A 127 -0.66 -0.48 14.73
N TYR A 128 -1.41 -1.60 14.75
CA TYR A 128 -0.80 -2.93 14.81
C TYR A 128 -0.10 -3.24 13.48
N ARG A 129 1.23 -3.11 13.46
CA ARG A 129 2.04 -3.21 12.25
C ARG A 129 3.20 -4.20 12.42
N PRO A 130 2.92 -5.51 12.35
CA PRO A 130 3.95 -6.54 12.41
C PRO A 130 5.04 -6.36 11.32
N GLY A 131 4.69 -5.76 10.19
CA GLY A 131 5.66 -5.40 9.15
C GLY A 131 6.74 -4.40 9.58
N SER A 132 6.47 -3.55 10.58
CA SER A 132 7.46 -2.59 11.10
C SER A 132 8.58 -3.27 11.89
N VAL A 133 8.29 -4.43 12.51
CA VAL A 133 9.28 -5.23 13.24
C VAL A 133 10.34 -5.74 12.26
N ALA A 134 9.93 -6.34 11.14
CA ALA A 134 10.84 -6.83 10.10
C ALA A 134 11.75 -5.74 9.54
N LYS A 135 11.23 -4.52 9.36
CA LYS A 135 12.04 -3.36 8.92
C LYS A 135 13.13 -2.99 9.91
N LYS A 136 12.78 -2.96 11.20
CA LYS A 136 13.72 -2.63 12.28
C LYS A 136 14.84 -3.67 12.36
N GLU A 137 14.48 -4.95 12.32
CA GLU A 137 15.46 -6.07 12.31
C GLU A 137 16.42 -6.00 11.12
N LEU A 138 15.94 -5.56 9.96
CA LEU A 138 16.73 -5.44 8.73
C LEU A 138 17.45 -4.09 8.57
N GLY A 139 17.38 -3.20 9.57
CA GLY A 139 18.05 -1.90 9.52
C GLY A 139 17.49 -0.93 8.47
N ILE A 140 16.23 -1.10 8.06
CA ILE A 140 15.59 -0.23 7.06
C ILE A 140 15.29 1.13 7.68
N ARG A 141 15.73 2.20 7.01
CA ARG A 141 15.52 3.58 7.45
C ARG A 141 14.17 4.11 6.97
N SER A 142 13.57 5.01 7.74
CA SER A 142 12.26 5.61 7.44
C SER A 142 12.36 7.13 7.50
N PRO A 143 12.91 7.80 6.47
CA PRO A 143 13.26 9.23 6.54
C PRO A 143 12.09 10.15 6.90
N LEU A 144 10.87 9.84 6.43
CA LEU A 144 9.69 10.62 6.77
C LEU A 144 9.38 10.57 8.27
N GLN A 145 9.48 9.39 8.89
CA GLN A 145 9.30 9.21 10.32
C GLN A 145 10.40 9.92 11.13
N GLU A 146 11.66 9.82 10.70
CA GLU A 146 12.81 10.48 11.34
C GLU A 146 12.74 12.02 11.25
N ALA A 147 12.20 12.53 10.14
CA ALA A 147 11.92 13.95 9.94
C ALA A 147 10.64 14.44 10.66
N GLY A 148 9.84 13.53 11.24
CA GLY A 148 8.62 13.87 11.98
C GLY A 148 7.43 14.26 11.11
N PHE A 149 7.34 13.70 9.90
CA PHE A 149 6.17 13.88 9.03
C PHE A 149 4.99 13.03 9.50
N THR A 150 3.84 13.67 9.70
CA THR A 150 2.55 12.99 9.80
C THR A 150 1.94 12.79 8.42
N LYS A 151 0.84 12.04 8.35
CA LYS A 151 0.09 11.85 7.09
C LYS A 151 -0.45 13.17 6.51
N ASP A 152 -0.88 14.09 7.37
CA ASP A 152 -1.42 15.39 6.95
C ASP A 152 -0.31 16.33 6.48
N ASP A 153 0.87 16.27 7.11
CA ASP A 153 2.05 16.98 6.62
C ASP A 153 2.39 16.53 5.19
N ILE A 154 2.43 15.22 4.95
CA ILE A 154 2.75 14.63 3.65
C ILE A 154 1.72 15.05 2.60
N ARG A 155 0.43 14.98 2.93
CA ARG A 155 -0.65 15.39 2.01
C ARG A 155 -0.52 16.87 1.63
N SER A 156 -0.31 17.74 2.62
CA SER A 156 -0.16 19.18 2.42
C SER A 156 1.08 19.51 1.59
N ALA A 157 2.23 18.92 1.93
CA ALA A 157 3.46 19.10 1.19
C ALA A 157 3.37 18.56 -0.24
N SER A 158 2.72 17.41 -0.44
CA SER A 158 2.50 16.84 -1.77
C SER A 158 1.65 17.74 -2.67
N LYS A 159 0.61 18.36 -2.10
CA LYS A 159 -0.23 19.33 -2.82
C LYS A 159 0.59 20.57 -3.21
N MET A 160 1.37 21.12 -2.27
CA MET A 160 2.26 22.27 -2.55
C MET A 160 3.30 21.97 -3.63
N LEU A 161 3.82 20.73 -3.68
CA LEU A 161 4.80 20.29 -4.67
C LEU A 161 4.17 19.82 -6.01
N GLY A 162 2.85 19.98 -6.17
CA GLY A 162 2.13 19.64 -7.41
C GLY A 162 2.10 18.14 -7.73
N LEU A 163 2.14 17.27 -6.72
CA LEU A 163 2.08 15.81 -6.94
C LEU A 163 0.64 15.36 -7.20
N ASP A 164 0.34 14.82 -8.38
CA ASP A 164 -1.00 14.28 -8.75
C ASP A 164 -1.60 13.33 -7.70
N VAL A 165 -0.75 12.60 -6.95
CA VAL A 165 -1.17 11.61 -5.95
C VAL A 165 -1.50 12.22 -4.59
N TRP A 166 -1.46 13.55 -4.43
CA TRP A 166 -1.72 14.23 -3.16
C TRP A 166 -3.08 13.83 -2.55
N ASP A 167 -4.09 13.64 -3.41
CA ASP A 167 -5.43 13.19 -3.03
C ASP A 167 -5.71 11.73 -3.43
N LYS A 168 -4.67 10.90 -3.57
CA LYS A 168 -4.85 9.48 -3.83
C LYS A 168 -5.31 8.78 -2.55
N PRO A 169 -6.40 7.99 -2.58
CA PRO A 169 -6.79 7.18 -1.43
C PRO A 169 -5.68 6.22 -0.99
N ALA A 170 -5.63 5.92 0.32
CA ALA A 170 -4.64 5.01 0.84
C ALA A 170 -4.85 3.59 0.28
N PHE A 171 -3.78 3.03 -0.28
CA PHE A 171 -3.76 1.66 -0.76
C PHE A 171 -3.44 0.69 0.39
N ALA A 172 -4.06 -0.48 0.36
CA ALA A 172 -3.70 -1.62 1.19
C ALA A 172 -3.65 -2.87 0.30
N CYS A 173 -2.75 -3.80 0.61
CA CYS A 173 -2.62 -5.11 -0.05
C CYS A 173 -3.98 -5.84 -0.19
N LEU A 174 -4.20 -6.53 -1.30
CA LEU A 174 -5.45 -7.27 -1.57
C LEU A 174 -5.75 -8.32 -0.50
N ALA A 175 -4.73 -8.91 0.13
CA ALA A 175 -4.90 -9.84 1.24
C ALA A 175 -5.65 -9.23 2.43
N SER A 176 -5.70 -7.89 2.56
CA SER A 176 -6.48 -7.25 3.62
C SER A 176 -8.00 -7.42 3.44
N ARG A 177 -8.48 -7.94 2.31
CA ARG A 177 -9.91 -8.16 2.04
C ARG A 177 -10.38 -9.52 2.54
N ILE A 178 -9.45 -10.35 2.98
CA ILE A 178 -9.68 -11.72 3.40
C ILE A 178 -9.57 -11.76 4.94
N PRO A 179 -10.56 -12.34 5.66
CA PRO A 179 -10.50 -12.55 7.10
C PRO A 179 -9.22 -13.26 7.54
N TYR A 180 -8.67 -12.86 8.69
CA TYR A 180 -7.52 -13.56 9.26
C TYR A 180 -7.85 -15.05 9.49
N GLY A 181 -6.89 -15.93 9.20
CA GLY A 181 -7.07 -17.39 9.27
C GLY A 181 -7.54 -18.02 7.96
N ASP A 182 -8.22 -17.28 7.09
CA ASP A 182 -8.64 -17.81 5.78
C ASP A 182 -7.46 -17.82 4.80
N TYR A 183 -7.25 -18.96 4.13
CA TYR A 183 -6.17 -19.14 3.18
C TYR A 183 -6.24 -18.16 1.99
N ILE A 184 -5.13 -17.48 1.73
CA ILE A 184 -4.98 -16.57 0.60
C ILE A 184 -4.54 -17.39 -0.61
N THR A 185 -5.35 -17.35 -1.68
CA THR A 185 -5.02 -17.99 -2.96
C THR A 185 -4.96 -17.00 -4.10
N PRO A 186 -4.19 -17.28 -5.17
CA PRO A 186 -4.17 -16.44 -6.37
C PRO A 186 -5.56 -16.24 -6.99
N LYS A 187 -6.41 -17.28 -6.98
CA LYS A 187 -7.79 -17.22 -7.50
C LYS A 187 -8.63 -16.22 -6.71
N LEU A 188 -8.51 -16.25 -5.38
CA LEU A 188 -9.22 -15.34 -4.48
C LEU A 188 -8.79 -13.89 -4.70
N LEU A 189 -7.48 -13.63 -4.78
CA LEU A 189 -6.96 -12.28 -5.02
C LEU A 189 -7.38 -11.72 -6.38
N LYS A 190 -7.35 -12.54 -7.45
CA LYS A 190 -7.83 -12.15 -8.79
C LYS A 190 -9.32 -11.79 -8.77
N ARG A 191 -10.14 -12.58 -8.07
CA ARG A 191 -11.57 -12.29 -7.91
C ARG A 191 -11.79 -10.93 -7.22
N ILE A 192 -11.08 -10.69 -6.12
CA ILE A 192 -11.17 -9.43 -5.36
C ILE A 192 -10.70 -8.24 -6.21
N GLU A 193 -9.56 -8.36 -6.89
CA GLU A 193 -9.04 -7.30 -7.75
C GLU A 193 -10.02 -6.95 -8.87
N TYR A 194 -10.61 -7.96 -9.50
CA TYR A 194 -11.63 -7.75 -10.53
C TYR A 194 -12.87 -7.07 -9.97
N ALA A 195 -13.37 -7.53 -8.81
CA ALA A 195 -14.52 -6.91 -8.14
C ALA A 195 -14.27 -5.43 -7.78
N GLU A 196 -13.12 -5.11 -7.17
CA GLU A 196 -12.74 -3.72 -6.86
C GLU A 196 -12.52 -2.87 -8.12
N SER A 197 -12.03 -3.48 -9.20
CA SER A 197 -11.85 -2.80 -10.49
C SER A 197 -13.19 -2.47 -11.15
N LEU A 198 -14.20 -3.34 -11.05
CA LEU A 198 -15.55 -3.06 -11.51
C LEU A 198 -16.14 -1.86 -10.76
N ILE A 199 -16.09 -1.87 -9.42
CA ILE A 199 -16.59 -0.76 -8.62
C ILE A 199 -15.82 0.53 -8.95
N ARG A 200 -14.50 0.46 -9.13
CA ARG A 200 -13.71 1.62 -9.57
C ARG A 200 -14.11 2.13 -10.95
N GLY A 201 -14.47 1.24 -11.87
CA GLY A 201 -14.98 1.57 -13.21
C GLY A 201 -16.30 2.35 -13.18
N LEU A 202 -17.07 2.23 -12.09
CA LEU A 202 -18.27 3.05 -11.84
C LEU A 202 -17.95 4.41 -11.21
N GLY A 203 -16.67 4.81 -11.15
CA GLY A 203 -16.23 6.11 -10.62
C GLY A 203 -15.98 6.14 -9.11
N PHE A 204 -15.96 5.01 -8.41
CA PHE A 204 -15.63 4.96 -6.97
C PHE A 204 -14.12 4.94 -6.77
N ARG A 205 -13.54 6.11 -6.44
CA ARG A 205 -12.08 6.27 -6.23
C ARG A 205 -11.57 5.42 -5.07
N GLN A 206 -12.36 5.31 -4.02
CA GLN A 206 -12.09 4.49 -2.85
C GLN A 206 -13.16 3.41 -2.70
N ASN A 207 -12.74 2.15 -2.71
CA ASN A 207 -13.63 1.02 -2.45
C ASN A 207 -12.83 -0.15 -1.88
N ARG A 208 -13.53 -1.06 -1.20
CA ARG A 208 -13.03 -2.38 -0.81
C ARG A 208 -14.11 -3.42 -1.09
N VAL A 209 -13.71 -4.60 -1.56
CA VAL A 209 -14.59 -5.76 -1.63
C VAL A 209 -14.03 -6.82 -0.69
N ARG A 210 -14.62 -6.93 0.51
CA ARG A 210 -14.27 -7.97 1.48
C ARG A 210 -14.86 -9.29 1.04
N ASP A 211 -14.08 -10.34 1.13
CA ASP A 211 -14.42 -11.66 0.60
C ASP A 211 -14.59 -12.67 1.73
N TYR A 212 -15.75 -13.31 1.75
CA TYR A 212 -16.14 -14.34 2.72
C TYR A 212 -16.58 -15.62 1.97
N GLY A 213 -15.87 -15.98 0.89
CA GLY A 213 -16.17 -17.16 0.09
C GLY A 213 -17.34 -16.94 -0.87
N ARG A 214 -18.55 -17.35 -0.48
CA ARG A 214 -19.80 -17.16 -1.27
C ARG A 214 -20.49 -15.83 -0.96
N GLN A 215 -19.95 -15.03 -0.04
CA GLN A 215 -20.45 -13.71 0.28
C GLN A 215 -19.36 -12.66 0.07
N CYS A 216 -19.73 -11.46 -0.34
CA CYS A 216 -18.86 -10.29 -0.28
C CYS A 216 -19.53 -9.12 0.43
N ARG A 217 -18.71 -8.27 1.04
CA ARG A 217 -19.13 -6.98 1.59
C ARG A 217 -18.40 -5.85 0.89
N ILE A 218 -19.15 -4.94 0.28
CA ILE A 218 -18.63 -3.75 -0.38
C ILE A 218 -18.50 -2.63 0.65
N GLU A 219 -17.35 -1.97 0.70
CA GLU A 219 -17.12 -0.78 1.51
C GLU A 219 -16.74 0.38 0.57
N VAL A 220 -17.51 1.46 0.61
CA VAL A 220 -17.24 2.75 -0.07
C VAL A 220 -17.36 3.87 0.96
N PRO A 221 -16.82 5.08 0.71
CA PRO A 221 -17.09 6.23 1.58
C PRO A 221 -18.59 6.43 1.84
N LEU A 222 -18.96 7.00 3.00
CA LEU A 222 -20.37 7.13 3.40
C LEU A 222 -21.17 7.96 2.39
N GLU A 223 -20.55 9.02 1.88
CA GLU A 223 -21.08 9.89 0.84
C GLU A 223 -21.34 9.17 -0.50
N ASP A 224 -20.68 8.04 -0.73
CA ASP A 224 -20.78 7.24 -1.95
C ASP A 224 -21.84 6.12 -1.85
N LEU A 225 -22.42 5.85 -0.67
CA LEU A 225 -23.35 4.72 -0.47
C LEU A 225 -24.59 4.83 -1.35
N GLN A 226 -25.24 6.00 -1.40
CA GLN A 226 -26.42 6.21 -2.24
C GLN A 226 -26.12 6.02 -3.73
N ARG A 227 -24.93 6.46 -4.17
CA ARG A 227 -24.49 6.30 -5.56
C ARG A 227 -24.27 4.83 -5.92
N LEU A 228 -23.77 4.03 -4.98
CA LEU A 228 -23.60 2.60 -5.18
C LEU A 228 -24.94 1.89 -5.30
N LEU A 229 -25.93 2.25 -4.47
CA LEU A 229 -27.29 1.70 -4.53
C LEU A 229 -27.96 1.97 -5.88
N LYS A 230 -27.75 3.14 -6.49
CA LYS A 230 -28.21 3.44 -7.86
C LYS A 230 -27.59 2.53 -8.92
N SER A 231 -26.41 1.95 -8.65
CA SER A 231 -25.71 1.04 -9.56
C SER A 231 -25.94 -0.44 -9.24
N ARG A 232 -26.89 -0.76 -8.34
CA ARG A 232 -27.03 -2.10 -7.74
C ARG A 232 -27.20 -3.23 -8.75
N ASP A 233 -28.02 -3.04 -9.79
CA ASP A 233 -28.37 -4.15 -10.70
C ASP A 233 -27.16 -4.57 -11.53
N LEU A 234 -26.36 -3.59 -11.97
CA LEU A 234 -25.09 -3.82 -12.64
C LEU A 234 -24.08 -4.52 -11.72
N VAL A 235 -23.96 -4.06 -10.47
CA VAL A 235 -23.08 -4.67 -9.47
C VAL A 235 -23.48 -6.12 -9.23
N ILE A 236 -24.78 -6.39 -8.98
CA ILE A 236 -25.33 -7.73 -8.77
C ILE A 236 -25.01 -8.63 -9.96
N GLY A 237 -25.35 -8.22 -11.18
CA GLY A 237 -25.14 -9.02 -12.38
C GLY A 237 -23.68 -9.40 -12.63
N LYS A 238 -22.73 -8.51 -12.30
CA LYS A 238 -21.30 -8.80 -12.42
C LYS A 238 -20.77 -9.64 -11.26
N PHE A 239 -21.17 -9.35 -10.02
CA PHE A 239 -20.66 -10.02 -8.83
C PHE A 239 -21.18 -11.46 -8.70
N LYS A 240 -22.43 -11.74 -9.13
CA LYS A 240 -22.95 -13.11 -9.21
C LYS A 240 -22.09 -13.98 -10.14
N LYS A 241 -21.62 -13.43 -11.28
CA LYS A 241 -20.70 -14.12 -12.21
C LYS A 241 -19.31 -14.39 -11.62
N LEU A 242 -18.93 -13.69 -10.55
CA LEU A 242 -17.70 -13.95 -9.78
C LEU A 242 -17.87 -15.03 -8.70
N GLY A 243 -19.08 -15.60 -8.58
CA GLY A 243 -19.40 -16.66 -7.63
C GLY A 243 -19.82 -16.16 -6.25
N TYR A 244 -20.23 -14.89 -6.12
CA TYR A 244 -20.87 -14.41 -4.89
C TYR A 244 -22.36 -14.72 -4.92
N ASN A 245 -22.86 -15.43 -3.91
CA ASN A 245 -24.29 -15.65 -3.67
C ASN A 245 -24.91 -14.45 -2.97
N TYR A 246 -24.19 -13.85 -2.02
CA TYR A 246 -24.67 -12.71 -1.25
C TYR A 246 -23.74 -11.51 -1.43
N ILE A 247 -24.32 -10.38 -1.78
CA ILE A 247 -23.60 -9.12 -2.02
C ILE A 247 -24.16 -8.12 -1.04
N THR A 248 -23.35 -7.74 -0.07
CA THR A 248 -23.77 -6.83 1.01
C THR A 248 -23.00 -5.51 0.93
N LEU A 249 -23.58 -4.48 1.53
CA LEU A 249 -22.99 -3.16 1.69
C LEU A 249 -22.67 -2.94 3.18
N ASP A 250 -21.48 -2.47 3.48
CA ASP A 250 -21.13 -2.06 4.84
C ASP A 250 -21.77 -0.70 5.15
N LEU A 251 -22.70 -0.69 6.10
CA LEU A 251 -23.42 0.53 6.50
C LEU A 251 -22.52 1.53 7.23
N GLU A 252 -21.40 1.09 7.81
CA GLU A 252 -20.40 1.98 8.40
C GLU A 252 -19.46 2.56 7.33
N GLY A 253 -19.60 2.13 6.07
CA GLY A 253 -18.78 2.55 4.95
C GLY A 253 -17.31 2.14 5.05
N TYR A 254 -16.47 2.75 4.21
CA TYR A 254 -15.04 2.50 4.21
C TYR A 254 -14.37 3.09 5.46
N ARG A 255 -13.65 2.24 6.21
CA ARG A 255 -12.80 2.66 7.33
C ARG A 255 -11.43 2.00 7.26
N SER A 256 -10.38 2.76 7.55
CA SER A 256 -9.03 2.21 7.65
C SER A 256 -8.95 1.21 8.81
N GLY A 257 -8.46 0.00 8.54
CA GLY A 257 -8.33 -1.03 9.57
C GLY A 257 -9.65 -1.70 9.98
N SER A 258 -10.71 -1.65 9.17
CA SER A 258 -12.00 -2.31 9.51
C SER A 258 -11.89 -3.80 9.84
N MET A 259 -10.94 -4.51 9.23
CA MET A 259 -10.66 -5.93 9.51
C MET A 259 -9.84 -6.16 10.78
N ASN A 260 -9.30 -5.12 11.43
CA ASN A 260 -8.53 -5.26 12.67
C ASN A 260 -9.41 -5.25 13.92
N THR A 261 -10.72 -4.97 13.81
CA THR A 261 -11.65 -4.94 14.95
C THR A 261 -11.67 -6.27 15.71
N VAL A 262 -11.57 -7.40 15.00
CA VAL A 262 -11.48 -8.74 15.63
C VAL A 262 -10.23 -8.90 16.49
N LEU A 263 -9.11 -8.24 16.14
CA LEU A 263 -7.86 -8.30 16.90
C LEU A 263 -7.94 -7.56 18.24
N LYS A 264 -8.87 -6.62 18.39
CA LYS A 264 -9.11 -5.90 19.64
C LYS A 264 -9.93 -6.72 20.63
N LYS A 265 -10.76 -7.66 20.14
CA LYS A 265 -11.61 -8.52 20.97
C LYS A 265 -10.85 -9.65 21.64
N ASP A 266 -9.75 -10.14 21.05
CA ASP A 266 -8.88 -11.16 21.65
C ASP A 266 -8.03 -10.66 22.84
N LYS A 267 -8.34 -9.47 23.38
CA LYS A 267 -7.74 -8.90 24.59
C LYS A 267 -8.73 -8.80 25.76
N LEU A 268 -9.94 -9.34 25.60
CA LEU A 268 -10.96 -9.44 26.65
C LEU A 268 -11.06 -10.90 27.12
#